data_AF-A0A9C9F709-F1
#
_entry.id   AF-A0A9C9F709-F1
#
_cell.length_a   1.000
_cell.length_b   1.000
_cell.length_c   1.000
_cell.angle_alpha   90.00
_cell.angle_beta   90.00
_cell.angle_gamma   90.00
#
_symmetry.space_group_name_H-M   'P 1'
#
loop_
_entity.id
_entity.type
_entity.pdbx_description
1 polymer ?
#
loop_
_entity_poly.entity_id
_entity_poly.type
_entity_poly.pdbx_seq_one_letter_code
_entity_poly.pdbx_strand_id
1 'polypeptide(L)'
;IVPPGPENPLGQYALRLSNPLYLLHGTNKPLGVGRRVSHGCLRMYPADIEKLYRMTKVGDNVLILYQPVKIGLRGKTPYIEVHKDYRNNKELFQEAVNLLRRRNLLTMTDLNILYSAINEKSGIPVRLTYTE
;
A
#
# COMPACT_ATOMS: atom_id res chain seq x y z
N ILE A 1 -30.94 -8.32 3.48
CA ILE A 1 -30.31 -6.99 3.27
C ILE A 1 -30.15 -6.36 4.65
N VAL A 2 -28.98 -5.81 4.99
CA VAL A 2 -28.75 -5.11 6.27
C VAL A 2 -29.08 -3.62 6.06
N PRO A 3 -29.95 -3.01 6.88
CA PRO A 3 -30.34 -1.61 6.71
C PRO A 3 -29.19 -0.64 6.99
N PRO A 4 -29.25 0.60 6.47
CA PRO A 4 -28.37 1.68 6.93
C PRO A 4 -28.51 1.90 8.44
N GLY A 5 -27.41 2.25 9.11
CA GLY A 5 -27.38 2.53 10.55
C GLY A 5 -26.05 2.19 11.20
N PRO A 6 -25.89 2.47 12.51
CA PRO A 6 -24.64 2.23 13.25
C PRO A 6 -24.16 0.77 13.21
N GLU A 7 -25.10 -0.18 13.12
CA GLU A 7 -24.81 -1.61 13.07
C GLU A 7 -24.45 -2.13 11.67
N ASN A 8 -24.53 -1.29 10.63
CA ASN A 8 -24.18 -1.71 9.29
C ASN A 8 -22.66 -1.94 9.18
N PRO A 9 -22.19 -3.15 8.79
CA PRO A 9 -20.77 -3.44 8.70
C PRO A 9 -20.05 -2.64 7.62
N LEU A 10 -20.78 -1.97 6.72
CA LEU A 10 -20.23 -1.07 5.72
C LEU A 10 -19.94 0.34 6.27
N GLY A 11 -20.41 0.66 7.48
CA GLY A 11 -20.33 1.99 8.06
C GLY A 11 -21.26 2.99 7.37
N GLN A 12 -20.98 4.28 7.56
CA GLN A 12 -21.82 5.38 7.07
C GLN A 12 -21.59 5.73 5.59
N TYR A 13 -20.38 5.47 5.08
CA TYR A 13 -19.97 5.86 3.72
C TYR A 13 -19.41 4.66 2.96
N ALA A 14 -19.73 4.62 1.66
CA ALA A 14 -19.21 3.63 0.73
C ALA A 14 -19.05 4.24 -0.67
N LEU A 15 -17.94 3.91 -1.33
CA LEU A 15 -17.59 4.30 -2.69
C LEU A 15 -17.54 3.04 -3.55
N ARG A 16 -18.49 2.94 -4.49
CA ARG A 16 -18.54 1.84 -5.46
C ARG A 16 -17.51 2.06 -6.55
N LEU A 17 -16.84 0.98 -6.93
CA LEU A 17 -15.91 0.97 -8.05
C LEU A 17 -16.59 0.42 -9.30
N SER A 18 -15.97 0.66 -10.46
CA SER A 18 -16.40 0.07 -11.74
C SER A 18 -16.33 -1.45 -11.73
N ASN A 19 -15.38 -2.03 -10.99
CA ASN A 19 -15.34 -3.45 -10.71
C ASN A 19 -16.19 -3.76 -9.46
N PRO A 20 -17.32 -4.48 -9.59
CA PRO A 20 -18.25 -4.73 -8.49
C PRO A 20 -17.71 -5.69 -7.41
N LEU A 21 -16.59 -6.38 -7.67
CA LEU A 21 -15.93 -7.22 -6.66
C LEU A 21 -15.27 -6.40 -5.53
N TYR A 22 -15.05 -5.10 -5.76
CA TYR A 22 -14.39 -4.20 -4.82
C TYR A 22 -15.35 -3.10 -4.37
N LEU A 23 -15.23 -2.74 -3.09
CA LEU A 23 -15.94 -1.63 -2.48
C LEU A 23 -14.99 -0.96 -1.48
N LEU A 24 -14.85 0.37 -1.56
CA LEU A 24 -14.22 1.15 -0.48
C LEU A 24 -15.32 1.56 0.47
N HIS A 25 -15.20 1.22 1.75
CA HIS A 25 -16.25 1.54 2.71
C HIS A 25 -15.69 1.68 4.13
N GLY A 26 -16.51 2.26 5.02
CA GLY A 26 -16.20 2.33 6.45
C GLY A 26 -16.32 0.99 7.16
N THR A 27 -16.39 0.99 8.48
CA THR A 27 -16.67 -0.23 9.25
C THR A 27 -17.17 0.17 10.63
N ASN A 28 -18.08 -0.60 11.20
CA ASN A 28 -18.43 -0.51 12.62
C ASN A 28 -17.46 -1.30 13.52
N LYS A 29 -16.46 -1.98 12.93
CA LYS A 29 -15.40 -2.73 13.63
C LYS A 29 -14.01 -2.22 13.19
N PRO A 30 -13.54 -1.07 13.70
CA PRO A 30 -12.32 -0.40 13.23
C PRO A 30 -11.03 -1.21 13.51
N LEU A 31 -11.03 -2.10 14.51
CA LEU A 31 -9.87 -2.95 14.84
C LEU A 31 -9.47 -3.91 13.71
N GLY A 32 -10.34 -4.13 12.71
CA GLY A 32 -10.06 -4.95 11.55
C GLY A 32 -9.36 -4.21 10.40
N VAL A 33 -9.25 -2.89 10.44
CA VAL A 33 -8.57 -2.10 9.40
C VAL A 33 -7.08 -2.47 9.36
N GLY A 34 -6.51 -2.58 8.15
CA GLY A 34 -5.14 -3.03 7.94
C GLY A 34 -4.90 -4.54 8.09
N ARG A 35 -5.95 -5.34 8.33
CA ARG A 35 -5.87 -6.81 8.46
C ARG A 35 -6.54 -7.52 7.28
N ARG A 36 -6.13 -8.77 7.01
CA ARG A 36 -6.72 -9.65 5.99
C ARG A 36 -8.02 -10.29 6.50
N VAL A 37 -9.05 -9.47 6.65
CA VAL A 37 -10.36 -9.86 7.24
C VAL A 37 -11.55 -9.59 6.31
N SER A 38 -11.29 -9.30 5.03
CA SER A 38 -12.31 -9.05 4.01
C SER A 38 -12.11 -10.00 2.82
N HIS A 39 -13.21 -10.28 2.11
CA HIS A 39 -13.23 -11.10 0.89
C HIS A 39 -13.12 -10.23 -0.39
N GLY A 40 -12.48 -9.05 -0.31
CA GLY A 40 -12.27 -8.16 -1.45
C GLY A 40 -12.61 -6.69 -1.20
N CYS A 41 -13.40 -6.37 -0.18
CA CYS A 41 -13.69 -4.97 0.16
C CYS A 41 -12.51 -4.29 0.88
N LEU A 42 -12.30 -3.00 0.59
CA LEU A 42 -11.30 -2.14 1.22
C LEU A 42 -11.96 -1.38 2.38
N ARG A 43 -11.64 -1.79 3.61
CA ARG A 43 -12.17 -1.16 4.83
C ARG A 43 -11.29 -0.01 5.27
N MET A 44 -11.91 1.11 5.58
CA MET A 44 -11.27 2.31 6.13
C MET A 44 -11.84 2.64 7.51
N TYR A 45 -11.08 3.40 8.30
CA TYR A 45 -11.64 3.97 9.53
C TYR A 45 -12.82 4.90 9.22
N PRO A 46 -13.83 5.01 10.10
CA PRO A 46 -15.00 5.85 9.86
C PRO A 46 -14.67 7.31 9.46
N ALA A 47 -13.71 7.93 10.16
CA ALA A 47 -13.28 9.29 9.85
C ALA A 47 -12.58 9.41 8.48
N ASP A 48 -11.81 8.40 8.09
CA ASP A 48 -11.05 8.42 6.83
C ASP A 48 -11.95 8.22 5.62
N ILE A 49 -12.93 7.30 5.69
CA ILE A 49 -13.88 7.11 4.58
C ILE A 49 -14.77 8.34 4.40
N GLU A 50 -15.16 9.02 5.48
CA GLU A 50 -15.94 10.26 5.38
C GLU A 50 -15.13 11.33 4.64
N LYS A 51 -13.87 11.53 5.02
CA LYS A 51 -12.98 12.49 4.37
C LYS A 51 -12.80 12.14 2.89
N LEU A 52 -12.51 10.87 2.58
CA LEU A 52 -12.36 10.43 1.19
C LEU A 52 -13.65 10.64 0.39
N TYR A 53 -14.80 10.24 0.93
CA TYR A 53 -16.10 10.38 0.28
C TYR A 53 -16.40 11.83 -0.11
N ARG A 54 -16.05 12.80 0.75
CA ARG A 54 -16.22 14.23 0.47
C ARG A 54 -15.21 14.79 -0.53
N MET A 55 -14.03 14.19 -0.65
CA MET A 55 -12.97 14.63 -1.56
C MET A 55 -13.10 14.06 -2.99
N THR A 56 -13.79 12.93 -3.14
CA THR A 56 -13.93 12.22 -4.42
C THR A 56 -15.24 12.51 -5.12
N LYS A 57 -15.25 12.40 -6.45
CA LYS A 57 -16.43 12.45 -7.30
C LYS A 57 -16.57 11.18 -8.14
N VAL A 58 -17.80 10.91 -8.58
CA VAL A 58 -18.05 9.81 -9.52
C VAL A 58 -17.23 10.04 -10.79
N GLY A 59 -16.50 9.00 -11.22
CA GLY A 59 -15.59 9.05 -12.36
C GLY A 59 -14.12 9.28 -11.99
N ASP A 60 -13.80 9.56 -10.73
CA ASP A 60 -12.40 9.59 -10.29
C ASP A 60 -11.74 8.22 -10.47
N ASN A 61 -10.48 8.24 -10.91
CA ASN A 61 -9.71 7.03 -11.18
C ASN A 61 -9.24 6.36 -9.89
N VAL A 62 -9.40 5.03 -9.83
CA VAL A 62 -8.91 4.20 -8.72
C VAL A 62 -7.94 3.17 -9.27
N LEU A 63 -6.70 3.20 -8.77
CA LEU A 63 -5.66 2.25 -9.12
C LEU A 63 -5.30 1.39 -7.89
N ILE A 64 -5.58 0.10 -7.97
CA ILE A 64 -5.24 -0.86 -6.91
C ILE A 64 -3.96 -1.59 -7.31
N LEU A 65 -2.89 -1.38 -6.56
CA LEU A 65 -1.58 -1.98 -6.82
C LEU A 65 -1.16 -2.91 -5.68
N TYR A 66 -0.42 -3.95 -6.05
CA TYR A 66 0.33 -4.76 -5.10
C TYR A 66 1.81 -4.49 -5.32
N GLN A 67 2.39 -3.62 -4.47
CA GLN A 67 3.77 -3.18 -4.61
C GLN A 67 4.46 -3.26 -3.24
N PRO A 68 4.99 -4.43 -2.85
CA PRO A 68 5.70 -4.61 -1.60
C PRO A 68 7.06 -3.89 -1.59
N VAL A 69 7.65 -3.63 -2.75
CA VAL A 69 8.92 -2.89 -2.90
C VAL A 69 8.68 -1.54 -3.58
N LYS A 70 9.02 -0.46 -2.89
CA LYS A 70 8.96 0.90 -3.42
C LYS A 70 10.34 1.53 -3.41
N ILE A 71 10.64 2.29 -4.46
CA ILE A 71 11.86 3.09 -4.54
C ILE A 71 11.48 4.54 -4.75
N GLY A 72 12.08 5.43 -3.98
CA GLY A 72 11.89 6.86 -4.03
C GLY A 72 13.21 7.61 -4.04
N LEU A 73 13.18 8.87 -4.44
CA LEU A 73 14.32 9.78 -4.35
C LEU A 73 13.99 10.87 -3.34
N ARG A 74 14.95 11.22 -2.49
CA ARG A 74 14.96 12.48 -1.73
C ARG A 74 16.13 13.32 -2.25
N GLY A 75 15.83 14.30 -3.10
CA GLY A 75 16.87 14.93 -3.92
C GLY A 75 17.48 13.92 -4.89
N LYS A 76 18.80 13.70 -4.82
CA LYS A 76 19.50 12.67 -5.61
C LYS A 76 19.68 11.35 -4.86
N THR A 77 19.29 11.29 -3.59
CA THR A 77 19.54 10.13 -2.73
C THR A 77 18.43 9.09 -2.88
N PRO A 78 18.75 7.85 -3.28
CA PRO A 78 17.76 6.77 -3.39
C PRO A 78 17.39 6.19 -2.02
N TYR A 79 16.10 5.86 -1.89
CA TYR A 79 15.52 5.17 -0.76
C TYR A 79 14.71 3.97 -1.24
N ILE A 80 14.71 2.89 -0.45
CA ILE A 80 13.86 1.73 -0.63
C ILE A 80 12.93 1.55 0.57
N GLU A 81 11.69 1.18 0.33
CA GLU A 81 10.74 0.79 1.37
C GLU A 81 10.23 -0.61 1.01
N VAL A 82 10.47 -1.58 1.90
CA VAL A 82 10.11 -2.99 1.70
C VAL A 82 9.10 -3.44 2.75
N HIS A 83 7.96 -3.95 2.28
CA HIS A 83 6.91 -4.53 3.12
C HIS A 83 6.95 -6.05 3.09
N LYS A 84 6.33 -6.68 4.09
CA LYS A 84 6.08 -8.12 4.08
C LYS A 84 5.25 -8.48 2.86
N ASP A 85 5.70 -9.50 2.15
CA ASP A 85 4.97 -10.00 1.00
C ASP A 85 3.98 -11.10 1.40
N TYR A 86 2.71 -10.76 1.26
CA TYR A 86 1.59 -11.62 1.58
C TYR A 86 1.12 -12.50 0.41
N ARG A 87 1.79 -12.40 -0.75
CA ARG A 87 1.59 -13.32 -1.89
C ARG A 87 2.66 -14.42 -1.92
N ASN A 88 3.61 -14.42 -0.97
CA ASN A 88 4.71 -15.37 -0.91
C ASN A 88 5.58 -15.39 -2.20
N ASN A 89 5.66 -14.27 -2.90
CA ASN A 89 6.65 -14.07 -3.96
C ASN A 89 8.05 -14.08 -3.34
N LYS A 90 8.81 -15.13 -3.66
CA LYS A 90 10.18 -15.32 -3.13
C LYS A 90 11.20 -14.36 -3.77
N GLU A 91 10.78 -13.53 -4.72
CA GLU A 91 11.67 -12.78 -5.61
C GLU A 91 11.74 -11.27 -5.32
N LEU A 92 11.44 -10.82 -4.09
CA LEU A 92 11.51 -9.39 -3.71
C LEU A 92 12.87 -8.76 -4.03
N PHE A 93 13.95 -9.53 -3.90
CA PHE A 93 15.29 -9.05 -4.26
C PHE A 93 15.42 -8.77 -5.75
N GLN A 94 14.96 -9.69 -6.59
CA GLN A 94 15.00 -9.51 -8.04
C GLN A 94 14.09 -8.36 -8.48
N GLU A 95 12.92 -8.21 -7.85
CA GLU A 95 12.02 -7.08 -8.06
C GLU A 95 12.73 -5.74 -7.74
N ALA A 96 13.37 -5.64 -6.58
CA ALA A 96 14.09 -4.43 -6.17
C ALA A 96 15.23 -4.09 -7.14
N VAL A 97 16.05 -5.06 -7.52
CA VAL A 97 17.14 -4.88 -8.50
C VAL A 97 16.60 -4.42 -9.85
N ASN A 98 15.50 -5.01 -10.32
CA ASN A 98 14.88 -4.63 -11.59
C ASN A 98 14.35 -3.19 -11.55
N LEU A 99 13.73 -2.78 -10.44
CA LEU A 99 13.24 -1.41 -10.27
C LEU A 99 14.40 -0.40 -10.20
N LEU A 100 15.49 -0.71 -9.49
CA LEU A 100 16.70 0.13 -9.42
C LEU A 100 17.35 0.26 -10.79
N ARG A 101 17.47 -0.85 -11.54
CA ARG A 101 18.05 -0.86 -12.89
C ARG A 101 17.24 0.00 -13.85
N ARG A 102 15.91 -0.15 -13.87
CA ARG A 102 15.01 0.65 -14.73
C ARG A 102 15.09 2.15 -14.45
N ARG A 103 15.52 2.54 -13.25
CA ARG A 103 15.68 3.94 -12.84
C ARG A 103 17.13 4.44 -12.90
N ASN A 104 18.07 3.63 -13.38
CA ASN A 104 19.50 3.93 -13.40
C ASN A 104 20.09 4.25 -12.01
N LEU A 105 19.54 3.62 -10.96
CA LEU A 105 19.98 3.83 -9.56
C LEU A 105 20.85 2.69 -9.03
N LEU A 106 21.01 1.60 -9.80
CA LEU A 106 21.70 0.40 -9.34
C LEU A 106 23.19 0.67 -9.04
N THR A 107 23.84 1.53 -9.84
CA THR A 107 25.27 1.84 -9.72
C THR A 107 25.62 2.61 -8.45
N MET A 108 24.69 3.40 -7.92
CA MET A 108 24.88 4.17 -6.69
C MET A 108 24.27 3.46 -5.46
N THR A 109 23.69 2.28 -5.64
CA THR A 109 23.07 1.53 -4.54
C THR A 109 24.10 0.64 -3.87
N ASP A 110 24.21 0.76 -2.55
CA ASP A 110 24.91 -0.24 -1.75
C ASP A 110 24.07 -1.52 -1.64
N LEU A 111 24.66 -2.63 -2.08
CA LEU A 111 23.99 -3.92 -2.13
C LEU A 111 23.81 -4.57 -0.75
N ASN A 112 24.65 -4.26 0.23
CA ASN A 112 24.50 -4.76 1.60
C ASN A 112 23.30 -4.10 2.28
N ILE A 113 23.14 -2.79 2.12
CA ILE A 113 21.98 -2.05 2.62
C ILE A 113 20.70 -2.53 1.92
N LEU A 114 20.74 -2.71 0.60
CA LEU A 114 19.62 -3.27 -0.16
C LEU A 114 19.22 -4.66 0.38
N TYR A 115 20.19 -5.55 0.54
CA TYR A 115 19.96 -6.90 1.06
C TYR A 115 19.38 -6.89 2.47
N SER A 116 19.91 -6.02 3.35
CA SER A 116 19.41 -5.84 4.71
C SER A 116 17.95 -5.36 4.72
N ALA A 117 17.61 -4.32 3.95
CA ALA A 117 16.26 -3.78 3.88
C ALA A 117 15.25 -4.83 3.36
N ILE A 118 15.64 -5.65 2.38
CA ILE A 118 14.80 -6.73 1.83
C ILE A 118 14.58 -7.86 2.84
N ASN A 119 15.56 -8.15 3.69
CA ASN A 119 15.41 -9.16 4.73
C ASN A 119 14.58 -8.67 5.92
N GLU A 120 14.78 -7.42 6.33
CA GLU A 120 14.08 -6.82 7.48
C GLU A 120 12.59 -6.58 7.18
N LYS A 121 12.26 -6.08 5.99
CA LYS A 121 10.87 -5.83 5.54
C LYS A 121 10.09 -4.97 6.55
N SER A 122 10.76 -3.96 7.11
CA SER A 122 10.22 -3.12 8.19
C SER A 122 9.05 -2.24 7.75
N GLY A 123 8.90 -2.01 6.44
CA GLY A 123 7.97 -1.03 5.88
C GLY A 123 8.43 0.43 6.07
N ILE A 124 9.65 0.65 6.55
CA ILE A 124 10.23 1.99 6.76
C ILE A 124 11.20 2.28 5.60
N PRO A 125 11.18 3.48 5.01
CA PRO A 125 12.14 3.86 3.97
C PRO A 125 13.60 3.86 4.49
N VAL A 126 14.47 3.13 3.81
CA VAL A 126 15.91 3.01 4.09
C VAL A 126 16.70 3.67 2.96
N ARG A 127 17.69 4.49 3.32
CA ARG A 127 18.62 5.11 2.36
C ARG A 127 19.49 4.02 1.72
N LEU A 128 19.66 4.05 0.40
CA LEU A 128 20.44 3.04 -0.34
C LEU A 128 21.90 3.41 -0.62
N THR A 129 22.39 4.52 -0.06
CA THR A 129 23.78 4.98 -0.20
C THR A 129 24.41 5.12 1.18
N TYR A 130 25.73 5.03 1.28
CA TYR A 130 26.44 5.51 2.46
C TYR A 130 26.27 7.02 2.64
N THR A 131 26.39 7.45 3.89
CA THR A 131 26.85 8.79 4.23
C THR A 131 28.37 8.76 4.22
N GLU A 132 28.98 9.66 3.45
CA GLU A 132 30.32 10.16 3.84
C GLU A 132 30.21 10.86 5.20
#